data_AF-A0A9U8E5G5-F1
#
_entry.id   AF-A0A9U8E5G5-F1
#
_cell.length_a   1.000
_cell.length_b   1.000
_cell.length_c   1.000
_cell.angle_alpha   90.00
_cell.angle_beta   90.00
_cell.angle_gamma   90.00
#
_symmetry.space_group_name_H-M   'P 1'
#
loop_
_entity.id
_entity.type
_entity.pdbx_description
1 polymer ?
#
loop_
_entity_poly.entity_id
_entity_poly.type
_entity_poly.pdbx_seq_one_letter_code
_entity_poly.pdbx_strand_id
1 'polypeptide(L)'
;MTIVDLKSHFLIHVILLTSQLFPVSCRSIDELIVLASESSDFYLKDVESGMVMRELDMVLTKDQYNALYESSSASGEQKVKRWKRKAIRDQVYRWPKKEIPYEIVPNIFSTSDLREINAAIAEWQNYTCINFRRATRSDSNYVRIDNGNGCSSNVGMVQGPQTLHLARACRYKGIIIHELGHASGFFHEQNRPDRDNHVTILKQNILQNALTEFVKYPANVVNTYGVPYDYSSVMHYGGRAFSNNDGLTIQTKDPRYQNVIGNREGLSFNDIKLANLMYKCHDRCGNIQCPQQGFVGKDCRCWCPGSPVQLCAKTGTVQTTPKPVTRATSPAPTCSDMNTRCQSWAKAGYCNRISYISMYCRASCGNCQTSTRPTPVCKDASDKCAGYKKQGYCTAGIYKTYVRSMCPLTCKTCDKQAKSKPRFES
;
A
#
# COMPACT_ATOMS: atom_id res chain seq x y z
N MET A 1 -57.53 -30.67 -8.14
CA MET A 1 -57.88 -30.41 -6.72
C MET A 1 -57.27 -31.57 -5.95
N THR A 2 -56.30 -31.43 -5.06
CA THR A 2 -56.10 -30.51 -3.91
C THR A 2 -54.59 -30.46 -3.58
N ILE A 3 -53.94 -29.29 -3.49
CA ILE A 3 -53.57 -28.56 -2.26
C ILE A 3 -53.14 -29.46 -1.09
N VAL A 4 -51.83 -29.73 -1.00
CA VAL A 4 -51.06 -30.01 0.24
C VAL A 4 -49.69 -29.36 0.06
N ASP A 5 -49.64 -28.04 0.18
CA ASP A 5 -49.12 -27.26 1.33
C ASP A 5 -47.58 -27.15 1.38
N LEU A 6 -47.14 -26.06 0.76
CA LEU A 6 -45.80 -25.55 0.45
C LEU A 6 -45.08 -24.92 1.66
N LYS A 7 -45.23 -25.49 2.86
CA LYS A 7 -44.73 -24.85 4.11
C LYS A 7 -43.33 -25.22 4.57
N SER A 8 -42.53 -25.93 3.77
CA SER A 8 -41.13 -26.27 4.13
C SER A 8 -40.06 -25.60 3.26
N HIS A 9 -40.42 -24.69 2.36
CA HIS A 9 -39.45 -23.98 1.51
C HIS A 9 -39.35 -22.47 1.75
N PHE A 10 -40.13 -21.93 2.69
CA PHE A 10 -40.09 -20.50 3.01
C PHE A 10 -39.09 -20.11 4.12
N LEU A 11 -38.39 -21.07 4.74
CA LEU A 11 -37.38 -20.78 5.78
C LEU A 11 -35.91 -20.84 5.32
N ILE A 12 -35.64 -21.24 4.08
CA ILE A 12 -34.25 -21.36 3.56
C ILE A 12 -33.87 -20.20 2.61
N HIS A 13 -34.81 -19.35 2.21
CA HIS A 13 -34.54 -18.18 1.37
C HIS A 13 -34.46 -16.84 2.11
N VAL A 14 -34.56 -16.83 3.44
CA VAL A 14 -34.41 -15.59 4.24
C VAL A 14 -33.00 -15.44 4.85
N ILE A 15 -32.09 -16.42 4.69
CA ILE A 15 -30.72 -16.39 5.26
C ILE A 15 -29.63 -16.01 4.23
N LEU A 16 -29.99 -15.61 3.00
CA LEU A 16 -29.01 -15.25 1.95
C LEU A 16 -28.95 -13.75 1.59
N LEU A 17 -29.51 -12.86 2.43
CA LEU A 17 -29.59 -11.42 2.12
C LEU A 17 -28.96 -10.46 3.14
N THR A 18 -28.14 -10.93 4.09
CA THR A 18 -27.51 -10.04 5.08
C THR A 18 -25.97 -10.04 5.11
N SER A 19 -25.30 -10.58 4.09
CA SER A 19 -23.83 -10.50 3.97
C SER A 19 -23.29 -9.16 3.44
N GLN A 20 -24.12 -8.12 3.31
CA GLN A 20 -23.63 -6.76 3.01
C GLN A 20 -23.21 -6.02 4.29
N LEU A 21 -22.05 -6.38 4.83
CA LEU A 21 -21.33 -5.52 5.78
C LEU A 21 -20.33 -4.64 5.01
N PHE A 22 -20.77 -3.41 4.75
CA PHE A 22 -20.14 -2.29 4.04
C PHE A 22 -20.01 -2.47 2.51
N PRO A 23 -20.54 -1.54 1.70
CA PRO A 23 -20.31 -1.57 0.27
C PRO A 23 -18.82 -1.34 -0.01
N VAL A 24 -18.27 -2.07 -0.97
CA VAL A 24 -16.90 -1.92 -1.51
C VAL A 24 -16.56 -0.44 -1.80
N SER A 25 -17.59 0.37 -2.10
CA SER A 25 -17.53 1.82 -2.32
C SER A 25 -17.15 2.68 -1.12
N CYS A 26 -16.83 2.16 0.07
CA CYS A 26 -16.36 2.97 1.21
C CYS A 26 -14.95 2.61 1.69
N ARG A 27 -14.29 1.62 1.08
CA ARG A 27 -12.96 1.16 1.48
C ARG A 27 -11.85 1.82 0.67
N SER A 28 -10.72 2.06 1.32
CA SER A 28 -9.46 2.53 0.71
C SER A 28 -8.75 1.39 -0.02
N ILE A 29 -7.78 1.72 -0.89
CA ILE A 29 -7.03 0.70 -1.65
C ILE A 29 -6.38 -0.32 -0.72
N ASP A 30 -5.70 0.12 0.34
CA ASP A 30 -5.05 -0.80 1.28
C ASP A 30 -6.07 -1.75 1.92
N GLU A 31 -7.22 -1.25 2.40
CA GLU A 31 -8.27 -2.11 2.92
C GLU A 31 -8.77 -3.15 1.90
N LEU A 32 -8.82 -2.81 0.62
CA LEU A 32 -9.21 -3.72 -0.46
C LEU A 32 -8.12 -4.72 -0.81
N ILE A 33 -6.86 -4.27 -0.90
CA ILE A 33 -5.68 -5.13 -1.09
C ILE A 33 -5.65 -6.17 0.02
N VAL A 34 -5.87 -5.73 1.25
CA VAL A 34 -5.84 -6.64 2.37
C VAL A 34 -7.02 -7.64 2.29
N LEU A 35 -8.23 -7.20 1.92
CA LEU A 35 -9.38 -8.10 1.72
C LEU A 35 -9.19 -9.10 0.58
N ALA A 36 -8.36 -8.77 -0.42
CA ALA A 36 -8.09 -9.63 -1.57
C ALA A 36 -7.10 -10.77 -1.28
N SER A 37 -6.43 -10.74 -0.13
CA SER A 37 -5.45 -11.76 0.25
C SER A 37 -6.16 -13.04 0.72
N GLU A 38 -6.03 -14.14 -0.02
CA GLU A 38 -6.79 -15.38 0.27
C GLU A 38 -5.93 -16.51 0.89
N SER A 39 -4.65 -16.28 1.18
CA SER A 39 -3.77 -17.29 1.78
C SER A 39 -2.63 -16.72 2.63
N SER A 40 -2.38 -17.33 3.80
CA SER A 40 -1.16 -17.15 4.60
C SER A 40 0.12 -17.45 3.84
N ASP A 41 0.06 -18.39 2.89
CA ASP A 41 1.22 -18.89 2.14
C ASP A 41 1.80 -17.82 1.20
N PHE A 42 1.01 -16.84 0.79
CA PHE A 42 1.46 -15.72 -0.04
C PHE A 42 2.48 -14.82 0.69
N TYR A 43 2.34 -14.65 2.01
CA TYR A 43 3.28 -13.86 2.84
C TYR A 43 4.50 -14.68 3.32
N LEU A 44 4.50 -15.98 3.07
CA LEU A 44 5.55 -16.92 3.51
C LEU A 44 6.35 -17.50 2.34
N LYS A 45 5.77 -17.54 1.13
CA LYS A 45 6.42 -17.99 -0.09
C LYS A 45 7.12 -16.84 -0.79
N ASP A 46 8.30 -16.50 -0.30
CA ASP A 46 9.29 -15.83 -1.15
C ASP A 46 10.74 -16.05 -0.67
N VAL A 47 10.97 -17.12 0.12
CA VAL A 47 12.32 -17.49 0.55
C VAL A 47 13.09 -18.25 -0.54
N GLU A 48 12.39 -18.89 -1.49
CA GLU A 48 13.03 -19.66 -2.58
C GLU A 48 13.32 -18.83 -3.85
N SER A 49 12.64 -17.70 -4.05
CA SER A 49 12.81 -16.82 -5.23
C SER A 49 13.84 -15.69 -5.03
N GLY A 50 14.24 -15.42 -3.77
CA GLY A 50 15.10 -14.29 -3.42
C GLY A 50 14.39 -12.93 -3.40
N MET A 51 13.05 -12.90 -3.42
CA MET A 51 12.22 -11.70 -3.28
C MET A 51 11.64 -11.58 -1.87
N VAL A 52 11.11 -10.41 -1.49
CA VAL A 52 10.55 -10.15 -0.16
C VAL A 52 9.30 -9.29 -0.28
N MET A 53 8.16 -9.84 0.12
CA MET A 53 6.91 -9.10 0.22
C MET A 53 6.91 -8.14 1.41
N ARG A 54 6.54 -6.87 1.19
CA ARG A 54 6.45 -5.81 2.20
C ARG A 54 5.22 -4.94 1.96
N GLU A 55 4.69 -4.35 3.02
CA GLU A 55 3.55 -3.43 2.95
C GLU A 55 2.32 -4.08 2.29
N LEU A 56 2.27 -5.41 2.38
CA LEU A 56 1.27 -6.34 1.82
C LEU A 56 1.20 -6.47 0.29
N ASP A 57 1.73 -5.53 -0.48
CA ASP A 57 1.58 -5.43 -1.94
C ASP A 57 2.89 -5.16 -2.70
N MET A 58 4.01 -4.91 -2.02
CA MET A 58 5.30 -4.69 -2.68
C MET A 58 6.17 -5.94 -2.66
N VAL A 59 6.52 -6.46 -3.83
CA VAL A 59 7.47 -7.57 -3.99
C VAL A 59 8.87 -7.02 -4.27
N LEU A 60 9.73 -6.98 -3.27
CA LEU A 60 11.06 -6.37 -3.35
C LEU A 60 12.12 -7.40 -3.71
N THR A 61 13.12 -7.01 -4.49
CA THR A 61 14.35 -7.81 -4.56
C THR A 61 15.09 -7.76 -3.23
N LYS A 62 15.97 -8.73 -2.97
CA LYS A 62 16.85 -8.69 -1.78
C LYS A 62 17.63 -7.38 -1.64
N ASP A 63 18.16 -6.83 -2.75
CA ASP A 63 18.92 -5.58 -2.72
C ASP A 63 18.03 -4.39 -2.38
N GLN A 64 16.82 -4.32 -2.95
CA GLN A 64 15.83 -3.29 -2.60
C GLN A 64 15.44 -3.39 -1.12
N TYR A 65 15.20 -4.60 -0.63
CA TYR A 65 14.87 -4.85 0.78
C TYR A 65 16.00 -4.38 1.70
N ASN A 66 17.25 -4.79 1.44
CA ASN A 66 18.40 -4.41 2.25
C ASN A 66 18.59 -2.89 2.25
N ALA A 67 18.44 -2.24 1.09
CA ALA A 67 18.53 -0.80 0.97
C ALA A 67 17.48 -0.09 1.83
N LEU A 68 16.23 -0.57 1.84
CA LEU A 68 15.12 0.05 2.58
C LEU A 68 15.16 -0.23 4.09
N TYR A 69 15.50 -1.45 4.51
CA TYR A 69 15.28 -1.89 5.89
C TYR A 69 16.57 -2.17 6.67
N GLU A 70 17.69 -2.51 6.04
CA GLU A 70 18.95 -2.81 6.74
C GLU A 70 19.86 -1.60 6.92
N SER A 71 19.88 -0.69 5.93
CA SER A 71 20.67 0.55 5.99
C SER A 71 20.25 1.48 7.16
N SER A 72 19.03 1.30 7.69
CA SER A 72 18.50 2.02 8.84
C SER A 72 19.12 1.61 10.19
N SER A 73 19.95 0.56 10.22
CA SER A 73 20.56 0.03 11.44
C SER A 73 22.05 0.38 11.62
N ALA A 74 22.64 1.11 10.67
CA ALA A 74 23.98 1.69 10.75
C ALA A 74 23.89 3.20 11.08
N SER A 75 24.24 3.50 12.32
CA SER A 75 24.48 4.81 12.96
C SER A 75 24.73 6.06 12.10
N GLY A 76 24.23 7.20 12.62
CA GLY A 76 25.02 8.44 12.63
C GLY A 76 24.20 9.69 12.34
N GLU A 77 24.08 10.57 13.34
CA GLU A 77 23.68 11.96 13.11
C GLU A 77 24.56 12.58 12.02
N GLN A 78 23.97 12.83 10.85
CA GLN A 78 24.52 13.78 9.90
C GLN A 78 23.46 14.82 9.58
N LYS A 79 23.74 16.05 10.04
CA LYS A 79 23.05 17.28 9.66
C LYS A 79 23.10 17.41 8.13
N VAL A 80 22.04 16.99 7.44
CA VAL A 80 21.85 17.35 6.03
C VAL A 80 20.47 17.96 5.87
N LYS A 81 20.43 19.26 5.56
CA LYS A 81 19.23 20.00 5.17
C LYS A 81 18.61 19.36 3.92
N ARG A 82 17.26 19.37 3.86
CA ARG A 82 16.34 19.00 2.75
C ARG A 82 15.99 17.52 2.56
N TRP A 83 14.80 17.16 3.06
CA TRP A 83 14.21 15.81 2.99
C TRP A 83 12.83 15.91 2.33
N LYS A 84 12.67 15.34 1.13
CA LYS A 84 11.41 15.06 0.41
C LYS A 84 11.66 13.88 -0.54
N ARG A 85 11.16 12.65 -0.35
CA ARG A 85 11.54 11.48 -1.23
C ARG A 85 10.49 10.32 -1.33
N LYS A 86 10.08 9.85 -2.56
CA LYS A 86 8.97 8.87 -2.83
C LYS A 86 9.24 7.75 -3.85
N ALA A 87 9.73 8.04 -5.06
CA ALA A 87 9.95 7.06 -6.13
C ALA A 87 11.34 6.39 -6.04
N ILE A 88 11.52 5.21 -6.64
CA ILE A 88 12.81 4.52 -6.60
C ILE A 88 13.94 5.40 -7.17
N ARG A 89 14.99 5.59 -6.37
CA ARG A 89 16.08 6.51 -6.71
C ARG A 89 16.99 5.93 -7.79
N ASP A 90 17.32 4.65 -7.65
CA ASP A 90 18.26 3.97 -8.54
C ASP A 90 17.64 3.79 -9.94
N GLN A 91 18.41 4.14 -10.96
CA GLN A 91 17.96 4.09 -12.35
C GLN A 91 17.97 2.67 -12.90
N VAL A 92 18.68 1.73 -12.27
CA VAL A 92 18.75 0.32 -12.71
C VAL A 92 17.37 -0.36 -12.68
N TYR A 93 16.50 0.06 -11.76
CA TYR A 93 15.13 -0.45 -11.64
C TYR A 93 14.12 0.30 -12.50
N ARG A 94 14.57 1.22 -13.37
CA ARG A 94 13.67 1.89 -14.31
C ARG A 94 13.54 1.06 -15.56
N TRP A 95 12.33 1.04 -16.09
CA TRP A 95 12.07 0.44 -17.38
C TRP A 95 12.81 1.20 -18.50
N PRO A 96 13.68 0.51 -19.27
CA PRO A 96 14.40 1.12 -20.39
C PRO A 96 13.44 1.69 -21.42
N LYS A 97 13.87 2.76 -22.10
CA LYS A 97 13.06 3.45 -23.14
C LYS A 97 11.68 3.93 -22.65
N LYS A 98 11.42 3.90 -21.34
CA LYS A 98 10.13 4.25 -20.73
C LYS A 98 9.02 3.27 -21.18
N GLU A 99 9.40 2.06 -21.58
CA GLU A 99 8.48 1.01 -22.04
C GLU A 99 8.34 -0.10 -21.00
N ILE A 100 7.10 -0.45 -20.67
CA ILE A 100 6.75 -1.57 -19.80
C ILE A 100 6.04 -2.61 -20.67
N PRO A 101 6.75 -3.62 -21.18
CA PRO A 101 6.12 -4.73 -21.89
C PRO A 101 5.24 -5.49 -20.91
N TYR A 102 4.02 -5.86 -21.32
CA TYR A 102 3.11 -6.62 -20.48
C TYR A 102 2.40 -7.74 -21.24
N GLU A 103 2.13 -8.81 -20.51
CA GLU A 103 1.28 -9.91 -20.93
C GLU A 103 0.07 -9.99 -19.98
N ILE A 104 -1.12 -10.27 -20.52
CA ILE A 104 -2.27 -10.64 -19.70
C ILE A 104 -2.48 -12.13 -19.91
N VAL A 105 -2.40 -12.90 -18.83
CA VAL A 105 -2.56 -14.35 -18.91
C VAL A 105 -3.97 -14.71 -19.40
N PRO A 106 -4.10 -15.58 -20.41
CA PRO A 106 -5.40 -15.91 -21.00
C PRO A 106 -6.31 -16.68 -20.03
N ASN A 107 -7.62 -16.59 -20.23
CA ASN A 107 -8.66 -17.37 -19.53
C ASN A 107 -8.79 -17.14 -18.00
N ILE A 108 -8.22 -16.06 -17.48
CA ILE A 108 -8.27 -15.73 -16.04
C ILE A 108 -9.19 -14.55 -15.74
N PHE A 109 -9.22 -13.59 -16.65
CA PHE A 109 -9.90 -12.32 -16.51
C PHE A 109 -11.19 -12.31 -17.32
N SER A 110 -12.29 -11.92 -16.69
CA SER A 110 -13.56 -11.71 -17.38
C SER A 110 -13.46 -10.49 -18.32
N THR A 111 -14.43 -10.34 -19.23
CA THR A 111 -14.53 -9.14 -20.08
C THR A 111 -14.58 -7.84 -19.27
N SER A 112 -15.22 -7.87 -18.09
CA SER A 112 -15.25 -6.70 -17.19
C SER A 112 -13.88 -6.41 -16.62
N ASP A 113 -13.15 -7.44 -16.14
CA ASP A 113 -11.80 -7.27 -15.59
C ASP A 113 -10.83 -6.72 -16.65
N LEU A 114 -10.91 -7.23 -17.88
CA LEU A 114 -10.09 -6.75 -19.00
C LEU A 114 -10.37 -5.27 -19.32
N ARG A 115 -11.62 -4.82 -19.19
CA ARG A 115 -11.97 -3.40 -19.35
C ARG A 115 -11.31 -2.54 -18.27
N GLU A 116 -11.33 -2.96 -17.01
CA GLU A 116 -10.69 -2.23 -15.92
C GLU A 116 -9.15 -2.21 -16.06
N ILE A 117 -8.54 -3.33 -16.46
CA ILE A 117 -7.08 -3.41 -16.75
C ILE A 117 -6.71 -2.45 -17.88
N ASN A 118 -7.45 -2.47 -18.99
CA ASN A 118 -7.17 -1.59 -20.12
C ASN A 118 -7.41 -0.11 -19.76
N ALA A 119 -8.42 0.21 -18.95
CA ALA A 119 -8.67 1.57 -18.49
C ALA A 119 -7.57 2.09 -17.56
N ALA A 120 -7.04 1.26 -16.66
CA ALA A 120 -5.92 1.59 -15.79
C ALA A 120 -4.63 1.86 -16.59
N ILE A 121 -4.32 0.98 -17.56
CA ILE A 121 -3.20 1.15 -18.49
C ILE A 121 -3.36 2.45 -19.30
N ALA A 122 -4.55 2.69 -19.85
CA ALA A 122 -4.83 3.89 -20.62
C ALA A 122 -4.62 5.17 -19.79
N GLU A 123 -4.98 5.18 -18.50
CA GLU A 123 -4.78 6.34 -17.64
C GLU A 123 -3.29 6.71 -17.47
N TRP A 124 -2.45 5.72 -17.15
CA TRP A 124 -1.00 5.92 -17.09
C TRP A 124 -0.44 6.47 -18.41
N GLN A 125 -0.85 5.87 -19.54
CA GLN A 125 -0.36 6.27 -20.86
C GLN A 125 -0.92 7.62 -21.31
N ASN A 126 -2.10 8.03 -20.84
CA ASN A 126 -2.71 9.31 -21.20
C ASN A 126 -1.97 10.49 -20.57
N TYR A 127 -1.53 10.33 -19.32
CA TYR A 127 -0.92 11.43 -18.56
C TYR A 127 0.60 11.39 -18.46
N THR A 128 1.23 10.27 -18.82
CA THR A 128 2.68 10.09 -18.75
C THR A 128 3.25 9.60 -20.08
N CYS A 129 4.57 9.61 -20.21
CA CYS A 129 5.28 9.01 -21.33
C CYS A 129 5.66 7.54 -21.09
N ILE A 130 5.18 6.93 -20.00
CA ILE A 130 5.35 5.50 -19.77
C ILE A 130 4.45 4.77 -20.77
N ASN A 131 5.05 3.90 -21.57
CA ASN A 131 4.38 3.15 -22.63
C ASN A 131 4.18 1.70 -22.20
N PHE A 132 2.96 1.35 -21.85
CA PHE A 132 2.57 -0.03 -21.57
C PHE A 132 2.21 -0.70 -22.90
N ARG A 133 3.11 -1.53 -23.41
CA ARG A 133 2.93 -2.23 -24.69
C ARG A 133 2.80 -3.73 -24.48
N ARG A 134 2.10 -4.42 -25.38
CA ARG A 134 2.08 -5.88 -25.35
C ARG A 134 3.50 -6.44 -25.46
N ALA A 135 3.81 -7.43 -24.63
CA ALA A 135 5.07 -8.16 -24.68
C ALA A 135 5.16 -8.98 -25.98
N THR A 136 6.38 -9.09 -26.49
CA THR A 136 6.76 -9.86 -27.66
C THR A 136 7.72 -10.97 -27.25
N ARG A 137 7.99 -11.93 -28.14
CA ARG A 137 8.93 -13.03 -27.86
C ARG A 137 10.37 -12.58 -27.59
N SER A 138 10.74 -11.36 -28.01
CA SER A 138 12.07 -10.80 -27.78
C SER A 138 12.21 -10.07 -26.44
N ASP A 139 11.11 -9.86 -25.71
CA ASP A 139 11.15 -9.18 -24.41
C ASP A 139 11.58 -10.16 -23.33
N SER A 140 12.78 -9.93 -22.77
CA SER A 140 13.29 -10.72 -21.64
C SER A 140 12.78 -10.23 -20.28
N ASN A 141 12.43 -8.94 -20.17
CA ASN A 141 11.83 -8.33 -18.99
C ASN A 141 10.43 -7.83 -19.35
N TYR A 142 9.41 -8.29 -18.63
CA TYR A 142 8.04 -7.88 -18.86
C TYR A 142 7.17 -8.14 -17.63
N VAL A 143 6.06 -7.40 -17.53
CA VAL A 143 5.06 -7.58 -16.48
C VAL A 143 4.05 -8.65 -16.93
N ARG A 144 3.95 -9.74 -16.19
CA ARG A 144 2.94 -10.78 -16.38
C ARG A 144 1.76 -10.50 -15.45
N ILE A 145 0.66 -10.01 -16.01
CA ILE A 145 -0.58 -9.75 -15.28
C ILE A 145 -1.32 -11.08 -15.13
N ASP A 146 -1.37 -11.61 -13.91
CA ASP A 146 -1.90 -12.95 -13.62
C ASP A 146 -2.82 -12.94 -12.39
N ASN A 147 -3.57 -14.03 -12.22
CA ASN A 147 -4.24 -14.31 -10.96
C ASN A 147 -3.22 -14.49 -9.83
N GLY A 148 -3.62 -14.20 -8.61
CA GLY A 148 -2.79 -14.40 -7.42
C GLY A 148 -3.62 -14.55 -6.17
N ASN A 149 -2.94 -14.65 -5.02
CA ASN A 149 -3.55 -14.73 -3.70
C ASN A 149 -3.49 -13.37 -2.98
N GLY A 150 -3.69 -12.27 -3.71
CA GLY A 150 -3.63 -10.89 -3.24
C GLY A 150 -3.50 -9.90 -4.42
N CYS A 151 -3.28 -8.63 -4.07
CA CYS A 151 -2.85 -7.60 -5.02
C CYS A 151 -1.39 -7.28 -4.70
N SER A 152 -0.50 -7.36 -5.70
CA SER A 152 0.89 -6.99 -5.48
C SER A 152 1.64 -6.80 -6.80
N SER A 153 2.74 -6.05 -6.73
CA SER A 153 3.69 -5.92 -7.82
C SER A 153 5.12 -5.70 -7.31
N ASN A 154 6.10 -5.99 -8.16
CA ASN A 154 7.46 -5.52 -7.92
C ASN A 154 7.56 -4.00 -8.04
N VAL A 155 8.51 -3.39 -7.32
CA VAL A 155 8.76 -1.94 -7.45
C VAL A 155 9.79 -1.67 -8.53
N GLY A 156 9.33 -1.25 -9.71
CA GLY A 156 10.15 -1.02 -10.91
C GLY A 156 10.38 -2.29 -11.74
N MET A 157 11.34 -2.22 -12.66
CA MET A 157 11.80 -3.35 -13.47
C MET A 157 12.74 -4.23 -12.64
N VAL A 158 12.36 -5.50 -12.46
CA VAL A 158 13.27 -6.55 -11.99
C VAL A 158 13.68 -7.42 -13.18
N GLN A 159 14.85 -8.06 -13.10
CA GLN A 159 15.34 -8.89 -14.20
C GLN A 159 14.41 -10.10 -14.42
N GLY A 160 14.06 -10.36 -15.68
CA GLY A 160 13.16 -11.44 -16.09
C GLY A 160 11.67 -11.05 -16.08
N PRO A 161 10.78 -12.03 -16.34
CA PRO A 161 9.34 -11.85 -16.18
C PRO A 161 9.00 -11.58 -14.70
N GLN A 162 8.18 -10.57 -14.44
CA GLN A 162 7.74 -10.20 -13.09
C GLN A 162 6.20 -10.23 -13.01
N THR A 163 5.64 -10.85 -11.98
CA THR A 163 4.18 -11.04 -11.90
C THR A 163 3.53 -9.86 -11.18
N LEU A 164 2.47 -9.31 -11.80
CA LEU A 164 1.54 -8.39 -11.16
C LEU A 164 0.29 -9.19 -10.82
N HIS A 165 0.07 -9.43 -9.53
CA HIS A 165 -1.01 -10.27 -9.04
C HIS A 165 -2.30 -9.46 -8.92
N LEU A 166 -3.37 -9.94 -9.56
CA LEU A 166 -4.71 -9.35 -9.47
C LEU A 166 -5.73 -10.43 -9.08
N ALA A 167 -5.77 -10.77 -7.79
CA ALA A 167 -6.86 -11.57 -7.22
C ALA A 167 -8.22 -10.92 -7.51
N ARG A 168 -9.30 -11.69 -7.42
CA ARG A 168 -10.65 -11.24 -7.85
C ARG A 168 -11.08 -9.91 -7.21
N ALA A 169 -10.76 -9.70 -5.94
CA ALA A 169 -11.09 -8.45 -5.23
C ALA A 169 -10.18 -7.25 -5.58
N CYS A 170 -9.10 -7.46 -6.34
CA CYS A 170 -8.19 -6.42 -6.82
C CYS A 170 -8.61 -5.79 -8.16
N ARG A 171 -9.59 -6.38 -8.86
CA ARG A 171 -9.86 -6.09 -10.28
C ARG A 171 -10.68 -4.81 -10.50
N TYR A 172 -10.43 -3.79 -9.68
CA TYR A 172 -10.98 -2.45 -9.80
C TYR A 172 -9.90 -1.52 -10.35
N LYS A 173 -10.27 -0.61 -11.25
CA LYS A 173 -9.33 0.30 -11.93
C LYS A 173 -8.32 0.98 -10.99
N GLY A 174 -8.77 1.53 -9.86
CA GLY A 174 -7.89 2.22 -8.91
C GLY A 174 -6.79 1.34 -8.31
N ILE A 175 -7.13 0.11 -7.93
CA ILE A 175 -6.17 -0.86 -7.41
C ILE A 175 -5.20 -1.26 -8.53
N ILE A 176 -5.70 -1.50 -9.74
CA ILE A 176 -4.84 -1.82 -10.88
C ILE A 176 -3.88 -0.66 -11.18
N ILE A 177 -4.34 0.60 -11.10
CA ILE A 177 -3.48 1.80 -11.24
C ILE A 177 -2.39 1.81 -10.17
N HIS A 178 -2.72 1.47 -8.93
CA HIS A 178 -1.78 1.37 -7.81
C HIS A 178 -0.68 0.32 -8.08
N GLU A 179 -1.07 -0.89 -8.48
CA GLU A 179 -0.12 -1.97 -8.80
C GLU A 179 0.75 -1.64 -10.02
N LEU A 180 0.18 -0.99 -11.04
CA LEU A 180 0.95 -0.46 -12.16
C LEU A 180 1.89 0.66 -11.72
N GLY A 181 1.56 1.40 -10.67
CA GLY A 181 2.43 2.38 -10.00
C GLY A 181 3.66 1.73 -9.36
N HIS A 182 3.46 0.63 -8.62
CA HIS A 182 4.57 -0.19 -8.13
C HIS A 182 5.43 -0.68 -9.29
N ALA A 183 4.85 -1.33 -10.30
CA ALA A 183 5.58 -1.79 -11.48
C ALA A 183 6.36 -0.66 -12.18
N SER A 184 5.84 0.57 -12.15
CA SER A 184 6.49 1.76 -12.70
C SER A 184 7.61 2.32 -11.83
N GLY A 185 7.74 1.90 -10.56
CA GLY A 185 8.81 2.27 -9.63
C GLY A 185 8.36 3.13 -8.44
N PHE A 186 7.08 3.17 -8.11
CA PHE A 186 6.56 3.97 -7.00
C PHE A 186 6.50 3.16 -5.72
N PHE A 187 6.94 3.77 -4.62
CA PHE A 187 6.66 3.29 -3.27
C PHE A 187 5.48 4.05 -2.66
N HIS A 188 5.03 3.61 -1.49
CA HIS A 188 3.94 4.25 -0.77
C HIS A 188 4.24 5.68 -0.30
N GLU A 189 3.21 6.53 -0.33
CA GLU A 189 3.31 7.95 0.05
C GLU A 189 3.48 8.11 1.57
N GLN A 190 2.78 7.32 2.39
CA GLN A 190 2.82 7.45 3.86
C GLN A 190 4.16 7.01 4.49
N ASN A 191 5.03 6.40 3.69
CA ASN A 191 6.35 5.93 4.09
C ASN A 191 7.46 6.89 3.62
N ARG A 192 7.13 8.01 2.98
CA ARG A 192 8.13 9.04 2.63
C ARG A 192 8.92 9.53 3.86
N PRO A 193 10.21 9.91 3.72
CA PRO A 193 11.01 10.40 4.84
C PRO A 193 10.45 11.68 5.50
N ASP A 194 9.76 12.51 4.72
CA ASP A 194 9.14 13.78 5.14
C ASP A 194 7.70 13.64 5.64
N ARG A 195 7.12 12.43 5.67
CA ARG A 195 5.71 12.21 6.00
C ARG A 195 5.29 12.76 7.37
N ASP A 196 6.19 12.76 8.36
CA ASP A 196 5.91 13.28 9.71
C ASP A 196 5.62 14.80 9.72
N ASN A 197 5.84 15.53 8.61
CA ASN A 197 5.41 16.92 8.44
C ASN A 197 3.94 17.04 8.02
N HIS A 198 3.33 15.94 7.60
CA HIS A 198 2.03 15.91 6.91
C HIS A 198 1.00 15.04 7.62
N VAL A 199 1.46 13.94 8.22
CA VAL A 199 0.63 12.98 8.96
C VAL A 199 1.30 12.59 10.29
N THR A 200 0.48 12.14 11.23
CA THR A 200 0.87 11.52 12.48
C THR A 200 0.45 10.05 12.44
N ILE A 201 1.40 9.15 12.71
CA ILE A 201 1.10 7.72 12.83
C ILE A 201 0.71 7.40 14.28
N LEU A 202 -0.55 7.04 14.47
CA LEU A 202 -1.14 6.68 15.76
C LEU A 202 -0.85 5.21 16.08
N LYS A 203 0.41 4.91 16.41
CA LYS A 203 0.92 3.55 16.63
C LYS A 203 0.09 2.73 17.61
N GLN A 204 -0.54 3.36 18.60
CA GLN A 204 -1.41 2.72 19.57
C GLN A 204 -2.65 2.05 18.96
N ASN A 205 -3.10 2.54 17.80
CA ASN A 205 -4.25 1.99 17.07
C ASN A 205 -3.82 0.98 15.99
N ILE A 206 -2.52 0.69 15.86
CA ILE A 206 -2.00 -0.22 14.83
C ILE A 206 -1.83 -1.62 15.42
N LEU A 207 -2.14 -2.65 14.64
CA LEU A 207 -1.80 -4.02 15.00
C LEU A 207 -0.29 -4.17 15.25
N GLN A 208 0.08 -4.81 16.35
CA GLN A 208 1.47 -4.86 16.80
C GLN A 208 2.43 -5.43 15.73
N ASN A 209 1.98 -6.42 14.96
CA ASN A 209 2.74 -7.02 13.87
C ASN A 209 2.65 -6.28 12.53
N ALA A 210 1.89 -5.18 12.45
CA ALA A 210 1.78 -4.31 11.27
C ALA A 210 2.56 -2.99 11.42
N LEU A 211 3.18 -2.74 12.58
CA LEU A 211 3.95 -1.50 12.82
C LEU A 211 5.07 -1.29 11.80
N THR A 212 5.59 -2.37 11.22
CA THR A 212 6.65 -2.33 10.20
C THR A 212 6.19 -1.76 8.87
N GLU A 213 4.88 -1.73 8.58
CA GLU A 213 4.34 -1.18 7.33
C GLU A 213 4.28 0.35 7.33
N PHE A 214 4.53 0.98 8.48
CA PHE A 214 4.54 2.45 8.65
C PHE A 214 5.95 3.02 8.83
N VAL A 215 6.98 2.20 8.63
CA VAL A 215 8.39 2.61 8.75
C VAL A 215 8.76 3.49 7.56
N LYS A 216 9.33 4.66 7.84
CA LYS A 216 9.75 5.59 6.79
C LYS A 216 10.90 4.98 5.99
N TYR A 217 10.85 5.16 4.67
CA TYR A 217 11.95 4.78 3.80
C TYR A 217 13.20 5.62 4.10
N PRO A 218 14.40 5.05 3.94
CA PRO A 218 15.63 5.80 3.99
C PRO A 218 15.70 6.79 2.84
N ALA A 219 16.15 7.99 3.14
CA ALA A 219 16.17 9.07 2.18
C ALA A 219 17.17 8.79 1.03
N ASN A 220 18.15 7.90 1.19
CA ASN A 220 19.05 7.46 0.12
C ASN A 220 18.43 6.41 -0.82
N VAL A 221 17.19 5.96 -0.63
CA VAL A 221 16.58 4.92 -1.48
C VAL A 221 15.45 5.47 -2.35
N VAL A 222 14.77 6.51 -1.87
CA VAL A 222 13.65 7.15 -2.55
C VAL A 222 13.99 8.55 -3.07
N ASN A 223 13.21 9.10 -4.01
CA ASN A 223 13.34 10.46 -4.55
C ASN A 223 11.95 11.07 -4.88
N THR A 224 11.71 12.35 -4.57
CA THR A 224 10.43 13.04 -4.92
C THR A 224 10.53 13.89 -6.15
N TYR A 225 11.75 14.15 -6.64
CA TYR A 225 11.96 15.15 -7.70
C TYR A 225 11.39 16.53 -7.33
N GLY A 226 11.36 16.85 -6.04
CA GLY A 226 10.82 18.12 -5.53
C GLY A 226 9.30 18.17 -5.45
N VAL A 227 8.58 17.10 -5.82
CA VAL A 227 7.11 17.03 -5.71
C VAL A 227 6.68 17.06 -4.23
N PRO A 228 5.69 17.91 -3.85
CA PRO A 228 5.15 17.95 -2.49
C PRO A 228 4.59 16.62 -2.00
N TYR A 229 4.31 16.52 -0.69
CA TYR A 229 3.56 15.39 -0.15
C TYR A 229 2.13 15.42 -0.68
N ASP A 230 1.61 14.26 -1.08
CA ASP A 230 0.35 14.16 -1.76
C ASP A 230 -0.66 13.29 -1.01
N TYR A 231 -1.53 13.94 -0.25
CA TYR A 231 -2.64 13.28 0.44
C TYR A 231 -3.60 12.56 -0.52
N SER A 232 -3.68 12.98 -1.78
CA SER A 232 -4.56 12.37 -2.78
C SER A 232 -3.88 11.28 -3.62
N SER A 233 -2.63 10.92 -3.30
CA SER A 233 -1.91 9.91 -4.08
C SER A 233 -2.65 8.58 -4.04
N VAL A 234 -2.72 7.89 -5.18
CA VAL A 234 -3.21 6.51 -5.26
C VAL A 234 -2.29 5.54 -4.48
N MET A 235 -1.06 5.97 -4.16
CA MET A 235 -0.09 5.23 -3.35
C MET A 235 -0.16 5.58 -1.86
N HIS A 236 -1.18 6.30 -1.40
CA HIS A 236 -1.33 6.68 0.01
C HIS A 236 -2.39 5.81 0.69
N TYR A 237 -2.01 5.14 1.78
CA TYR A 237 -2.97 4.39 2.62
C TYR A 237 -4.10 5.24 3.20
N GLY A 238 -5.25 4.61 3.44
CA GLY A 238 -6.37 5.20 4.15
C GLY A 238 -6.08 5.49 5.63
N GLY A 239 -6.93 6.30 6.25
CA GLY A 239 -6.75 6.73 7.64
C GLY A 239 -6.82 5.61 8.69
N ARG A 240 -7.35 4.44 8.34
CA ARG A 240 -7.62 3.30 9.24
C ARG A 240 -6.84 2.04 8.85
N ALA A 241 -5.87 2.18 7.94
CA ALA A 241 -5.00 1.08 7.51
C ALA A 241 -4.42 0.34 8.73
N PHE A 242 -4.56 -0.98 8.79
CA PHE A 242 -4.01 -1.81 9.87
C PHE A 242 -4.53 -1.52 11.29
N SER A 243 -5.73 -0.93 11.40
CA SER A 243 -6.31 -0.59 12.70
C SER A 243 -6.66 -1.82 13.54
N ASN A 244 -6.29 -1.80 14.82
CA ASN A 244 -6.61 -2.86 15.78
C ASN A 244 -7.92 -2.61 16.55
N ASN A 245 -8.45 -1.39 16.48
CA ASN A 245 -9.55 -0.93 17.32
C ASN A 245 -10.53 -0.04 16.55
N ASP A 246 -10.49 -0.10 15.21
CA ASP A 246 -11.34 0.74 14.38
C ASP A 246 -11.07 2.25 14.62
N GLY A 247 -9.90 2.61 15.15
CA GLY A 247 -9.41 3.98 15.26
C GLY A 247 -8.58 4.39 14.04
N LEU A 248 -8.32 5.70 13.91
CA LEU A 248 -7.36 6.19 12.92
C LEU A 248 -5.96 5.67 13.26
N THR A 249 -5.25 5.17 12.26
CA THR A 249 -3.83 4.82 12.32
C THR A 249 -2.97 5.90 11.65
N ILE A 250 -3.52 6.57 10.64
CA ILE A 250 -2.92 7.74 9.98
C ILE A 250 -3.84 8.95 10.19
N GLN A 251 -3.35 9.91 10.97
CA GLN A 251 -4.02 11.18 11.19
C GLN A 251 -3.35 12.29 10.39
N THR A 252 -4.07 12.97 9.51
CA THR A 252 -3.52 14.11 8.75
C THR A 252 -3.34 15.32 9.67
N LYS A 253 -2.21 16.02 9.57
CA LYS A 253 -1.97 17.25 10.34
C LYS A 253 -2.88 18.39 9.95
N ASP A 254 -3.22 18.48 8.66
CA ASP A 254 -4.27 19.36 8.18
C ASP A 254 -5.56 18.52 8.05
N PRO A 255 -6.56 18.75 8.92
CA PRO A 255 -7.78 17.93 8.98
C PRO A 255 -8.59 17.93 7.68
N ARG A 256 -8.41 18.92 6.80
CA ARG A 256 -9.11 19.00 5.52
C ARG A 256 -8.76 17.84 4.59
N TYR A 257 -7.61 17.20 4.81
CA TYR A 257 -7.15 16.06 4.01
C TYR A 257 -7.46 14.69 4.62
N GLN A 258 -8.11 14.62 5.79
CA GLN A 258 -8.34 13.34 6.47
C GLN A 258 -9.21 12.37 5.66
N ASN A 259 -10.16 12.90 4.88
CA ASN A 259 -11.02 12.12 3.99
C ASN A 259 -10.51 12.10 2.53
N VAL A 260 -9.30 12.60 2.29
CA VAL A 260 -8.65 12.62 0.96
C VAL A 260 -7.67 11.46 0.80
N ILE A 261 -7.01 11.05 1.90
CA ILE A 261 -6.10 9.90 1.91
C ILE A 261 -6.84 8.58 1.65
N GLY A 262 -6.16 7.60 1.06
CA GLY A 262 -6.77 6.35 0.62
C GLY A 262 -7.51 6.45 -0.71
N ASN A 263 -7.09 7.37 -1.59
CA ASN A 263 -7.65 7.54 -2.93
C ASN A 263 -7.65 6.21 -3.71
N ARG A 264 -8.76 5.95 -4.39
CA ARG A 264 -8.99 4.75 -5.22
C ARG A 264 -9.55 5.05 -6.61
N GLU A 265 -9.65 6.32 -6.98
CA GLU A 265 -10.31 6.73 -8.23
C GLU A 265 -9.33 6.68 -9.41
N GLY A 266 -8.06 7.01 -9.15
CA GLY A 266 -7.01 7.05 -10.16
C GLY A 266 -5.82 7.89 -9.74
N LEU A 267 -4.95 8.20 -10.70
CA LEU A 267 -3.73 8.98 -10.46
C LEU A 267 -4.06 10.40 -10.02
N SER A 268 -3.39 10.85 -8.97
CA SER A 268 -3.43 12.26 -8.60
C SER A 268 -2.60 13.13 -9.56
N PHE A 269 -2.77 14.44 -9.45
CA PHE A 269 -1.87 15.40 -10.09
C PHE A 269 -0.39 15.17 -9.76
N ASN A 270 -0.08 14.87 -8.50
CA ASN A 270 1.30 14.70 -8.07
C ASN A 270 1.87 13.32 -8.40
N ASP A 271 1.04 12.28 -8.52
CA ASP A 271 1.45 10.98 -9.07
C ASP A 271 1.92 11.14 -10.52
N ILE A 272 1.11 11.81 -11.34
CA ILE A 272 1.43 12.10 -12.74
C ILE A 272 2.69 12.97 -12.85
N LYS A 273 2.76 14.05 -12.07
CA LYS A 273 3.93 14.95 -12.06
C LYS A 273 5.20 14.19 -11.68
N LEU A 274 5.14 13.36 -10.65
CA LEU A 274 6.25 12.53 -10.20
C LEU A 274 6.70 11.56 -11.30
N ALA A 275 5.77 10.90 -11.98
CA ALA A 275 6.07 9.97 -13.06
C ALA A 275 6.76 10.69 -14.23
N ASN A 276 6.25 11.86 -14.63
CA ASN A 276 6.81 12.65 -15.72
C ASN A 276 8.21 13.19 -15.41
N LEU A 277 8.48 13.55 -14.16
CA LEU A 277 9.82 13.95 -13.71
C LEU A 277 10.76 12.74 -13.64
N MET A 278 10.28 11.62 -13.09
CA MET A 278 11.07 10.40 -12.95
C MET A 278 11.51 9.82 -14.30
N TYR A 279 10.57 9.66 -15.24
CA TYR A 279 10.85 9.15 -16.60
C TYR A 279 11.25 10.25 -17.58
N LYS A 280 11.49 11.48 -17.09
CA LYS A 280 11.93 12.62 -17.88
C LYS A 280 11.10 12.81 -19.17
N CYS A 281 9.79 12.86 -19.03
CA CYS A 281 8.86 12.92 -20.16
C CYS A 281 8.96 14.21 -20.96
N HIS A 282 9.53 15.27 -20.37
CA HIS A 282 9.68 16.58 -20.97
C HIS A 282 11.05 16.82 -21.62
N ASP A 283 11.97 15.83 -21.64
CA ASP A 283 13.34 16.03 -22.19
C ASP A 283 13.36 16.47 -23.66
N ARG A 284 12.33 16.08 -24.43
CA ARG A 284 12.15 16.49 -25.83
C ARG A 284 11.51 17.87 -25.99
N CYS A 285 11.00 18.41 -24.90
CA CYS A 285 10.33 19.70 -24.90
C CYS A 285 11.38 20.80 -24.74
N GLY A 286 11.17 21.93 -25.41
CA GLY A 286 11.97 23.13 -25.16
C GLY A 286 11.80 23.65 -23.73
N ASN A 287 12.39 24.80 -23.43
CA ASN A 287 12.27 25.44 -22.12
C ASN A 287 10.86 26.06 -21.93
N ILE A 288 9.89 25.21 -21.54
CA ILE A 288 8.51 25.61 -21.28
C ILE A 288 8.33 25.85 -19.78
N GLN A 289 7.90 27.05 -19.41
CA GLN A 289 7.57 27.41 -18.04
C GLN A 289 6.05 27.32 -17.83
N CYS A 290 5.62 26.48 -16.88
CA CYS A 290 4.21 26.30 -16.58
C CYS A 290 3.74 27.20 -15.45
N PRO A 291 2.48 27.69 -15.48
CA PRO A 291 1.96 28.56 -14.45
C PRO A 291 1.79 27.83 -13.11
N GLN A 292 1.88 28.60 -12.02
CA GLN A 292 1.61 28.15 -10.65
C GLN A 292 2.35 26.84 -10.28
N GLN A 293 1.60 25.79 -9.92
CA GLN A 293 2.12 24.47 -9.52
C GLN A 293 2.19 23.48 -10.69
N GLY A 294 1.92 23.94 -11.91
CA GLY A 294 1.85 23.11 -13.11
C GLY A 294 3.18 22.45 -13.47
N PHE A 295 3.14 21.50 -14.41
CA PHE A 295 4.33 20.86 -14.96
C PHE A 295 4.18 20.62 -16.46
N VAL A 296 5.31 20.51 -17.16
CA VAL A 296 5.35 20.16 -18.59
C VAL A 296 5.11 18.66 -18.73
N GLY A 297 4.00 18.29 -19.36
CA GLY A 297 3.63 16.90 -19.61
C GLY A 297 4.36 16.29 -20.80
N LYS A 298 4.09 15.00 -21.05
CA LYS A 298 4.64 14.24 -22.18
C LYS A 298 4.35 14.87 -23.55
N ASP A 299 3.29 15.66 -23.67
CA ASP A 299 2.83 16.33 -24.88
C ASP A 299 3.41 17.75 -25.02
N CYS A 300 4.40 18.12 -24.20
CA CYS A 300 4.98 19.46 -24.15
C CYS A 300 3.95 20.56 -23.86
N ARG A 301 2.87 20.21 -23.15
CA ARG A 301 1.86 21.15 -22.67
C ARG A 301 1.92 21.27 -21.15
N CYS A 302 1.44 22.39 -20.64
CA CYS A 302 1.36 22.60 -19.20
C CYS A 302 0.10 21.97 -18.63
N TRP A 303 0.29 21.10 -17.65
CA TRP A 303 -0.76 20.45 -16.87
C TRP A 303 -0.81 21.06 -15.47
N CYS A 304 -2.01 21.36 -15.00
CA CYS A 304 -2.27 22.04 -13.74
C CYS A 304 -3.11 21.16 -12.81
N PRO A 305 -3.08 21.42 -11.48
CA PRO A 305 -3.90 20.69 -10.53
C PRO A 305 -5.38 20.65 -10.90
N GLY A 306 -5.99 19.49 -10.74
CA GLY A 306 -7.40 19.21 -11.03
C GLY A 306 -7.72 17.74 -10.75
N SER A 307 -9.01 17.42 -10.63
CA SER A 307 -9.50 16.05 -10.57
C SER A 307 -10.67 15.89 -11.55
N PRO A 308 -10.45 15.33 -12.76
CA PRO A 308 -9.17 14.85 -13.28
C PRO A 308 -8.16 15.98 -13.56
N VAL A 309 -6.89 15.62 -13.70
CA VAL A 309 -5.82 16.56 -14.07
C VAL A 309 -6.14 17.21 -15.41
N GLN A 310 -5.92 18.52 -15.47
CA GLN A 310 -6.36 19.34 -16.60
C GLN A 310 -5.21 20.16 -17.16
N LEU A 311 -5.36 20.58 -18.41
CA LEU A 311 -4.43 21.50 -19.05
C LEU A 311 -4.56 22.88 -18.39
N CYS A 312 -3.43 23.55 -18.19
CA CYS A 312 -3.43 24.90 -17.66
C CYS A 312 -4.18 25.84 -18.60
N ALA A 313 -5.09 26.64 -18.06
CA ALA A 313 -5.71 27.73 -18.81
C ALA A 313 -4.63 28.72 -19.28
N LYS A 314 -4.74 29.22 -20.51
CA LYS A 314 -3.95 30.37 -20.98
C LYS A 314 -4.43 31.58 -20.15
N THR A 315 -3.68 31.95 -19.10
CA THR A 315 -3.90 33.13 -18.24
C THR A 315 -5.36 33.55 -18.09
N GLY A 316 -6.07 32.87 -17.20
CA GLY A 316 -7.37 33.26 -16.67
C GLY A 316 -7.54 32.60 -15.32
N THR A 317 -7.78 33.41 -14.28
CA THR A 317 -7.95 32.97 -12.88
C THR A 317 -9.02 31.89 -12.75
N VAL A 318 -8.63 30.68 -12.33
CA VAL A 318 -9.56 29.62 -11.94
C VAL A 318 -9.64 29.57 -10.42
N GLN A 319 -10.79 29.95 -9.88
CA GLN A 319 -11.17 29.72 -8.49
C GLN A 319 -11.40 28.23 -8.28
N THR A 320 -10.59 27.59 -7.44
CA THR A 320 -10.84 26.23 -6.96
C THR A 320 -11.85 26.28 -5.81
N THR A 321 -13.13 26.04 -6.09
CA THR A 321 -14.08 25.65 -5.05
C THR A 321 -13.94 24.16 -4.76
N PRO A 322 -13.60 23.75 -3.52
CA PRO A 322 -13.67 22.36 -3.12
C PRO A 322 -15.11 21.87 -3.19
N LYS A 323 -15.38 20.79 -3.93
CA LYS A 323 -16.66 20.11 -3.88
C LYS A 323 -16.79 19.45 -2.50
N PRO A 324 -17.91 19.63 -1.77
CA PRO A 324 -18.13 18.95 -0.51
C PRO A 324 -18.20 17.43 -0.77
N VAL A 325 -17.26 16.69 -0.20
CA VAL A 325 -17.37 15.23 -0.11
C VAL A 325 -18.33 14.97 1.04
N THR A 326 -19.52 14.47 0.70
CA THR A 326 -20.56 14.10 1.66
C THR A 326 -20.08 12.98 2.57
N ARG A 327 -20.20 13.24 3.87
CA ARG A 327 -19.91 12.36 4.99
C ARG A 327 -20.77 11.08 4.91
N ALA A 328 -20.16 9.96 4.53
CA ALA A 328 -20.70 8.65 4.88
C ALA A 328 -20.22 8.30 6.29
N THR A 329 -21.09 8.49 7.28
CA THR A 329 -20.83 7.99 8.65
C THR A 329 -21.12 6.50 8.64
N SER A 330 -20.10 5.67 8.48
CA SER A 330 -20.22 4.22 8.61
C SER A 330 -20.46 3.84 10.08
N PRO A 331 -21.46 3.00 10.40
CA PRO A 331 -21.62 2.43 11.73
C PRO A 331 -20.40 1.58 12.11
N ALA A 332 -20.12 1.46 13.41
CA ALA A 332 -19.04 0.63 13.93
C ALA A 332 -19.19 -0.83 13.46
N PRO A 333 -18.13 -1.46 12.89
CA PRO A 333 -18.19 -2.87 12.51
C PRO A 333 -18.18 -3.75 13.76
N THR A 334 -19.11 -4.70 13.82
CA THR A 334 -19.14 -5.78 14.81
C THR A 334 -17.89 -6.66 14.70
N CYS A 335 -17.46 -7.27 15.81
CA CYS A 335 -16.33 -8.19 15.75
C CYS A 335 -16.73 -9.48 15.04
N SER A 336 -16.24 -9.67 13.82
CA SER A 336 -16.45 -10.87 13.01
C SER A 336 -15.18 -11.22 12.25
N ASP A 337 -15.09 -12.48 11.85
CA ASP A 337 -14.13 -12.89 10.83
C ASP A 337 -14.59 -12.40 9.46
N MET A 338 -13.66 -11.89 8.68
CA MET A 338 -13.87 -11.35 7.35
C MET A 338 -13.34 -12.28 6.25
N ASN A 339 -12.78 -13.43 6.62
CA ASN A 339 -12.34 -14.47 5.70
C ASN A 339 -12.84 -15.85 6.15
N THR A 340 -13.33 -16.65 5.20
CA THR A 340 -13.86 -18.00 5.47
C THR A 340 -12.78 -18.97 5.99
N ARG A 341 -11.50 -18.68 5.75
CA ARG A 341 -10.34 -19.46 6.21
C ARG A 341 -9.84 -19.04 7.59
N CYS A 342 -10.48 -18.08 8.26
CA CYS A 342 -10.01 -17.57 9.54
C CYS A 342 -9.86 -18.64 10.63
N GLN A 343 -10.80 -19.59 10.69
CA GLN A 343 -10.70 -20.70 11.64
C GLN A 343 -9.52 -21.63 11.35
N SER A 344 -9.24 -21.93 10.07
CA SER A 344 -8.12 -22.80 9.71
C SER A 344 -6.78 -22.10 9.94
N TRP A 345 -6.69 -20.81 9.66
CA TRP A 345 -5.51 -20.01 9.93
C TRP A 345 -5.22 -19.80 11.42
N ALA A 346 -6.27 -19.62 12.22
CA ALA A 346 -6.13 -19.55 13.67
C ALA A 346 -5.62 -20.86 14.25
N LYS A 347 -6.18 -22.00 13.81
CA LYS A 347 -5.70 -23.35 14.17
C LYS A 347 -4.26 -23.61 13.71
N ALA A 348 -3.86 -23.05 12.58
CA ALA A 348 -2.49 -23.13 12.06
C ALA A 348 -1.50 -22.16 12.73
N GLY A 349 -1.95 -21.36 13.71
CA GLY A 349 -1.10 -20.45 14.48
C GLY A 349 -0.67 -19.17 13.74
N TYR A 350 -1.36 -18.80 12.66
CA TYR A 350 -1.01 -17.63 11.86
C TYR A 350 -1.46 -16.29 12.45
N CYS A 351 -2.37 -16.31 13.43
CA CYS A 351 -2.92 -15.12 14.10
C CYS A 351 -1.90 -14.14 14.67
N ASN A 352 -0.70 -14.59 15.03
CA ASN A 352 0.37 -13.73 15.55
C ASN A 352 1.55 -13.58 14.58
N ARG A 353 1.50 -14.27 13.43
CA ARG A 353 2.61 -14.37 12.47
C ARG A 353 2.37 -13.53 11.22
N ILE A 354 1.11 -13.27 10.88
CA ILE A 354 0.73 -12.57 9.66
C ILE A 354 -0.27 -11.48 10.03
N SER A 355 0.12 -10.21 9.82
CA SER A 355 -0.69 -9.02 10.13
C SER A 355 -2.07 -9.06 9.49
N TYR A 356 -2.16 -9.62 8.28
CA TYR A 356 -3.41 -9.94 7.62
C TYR A 356 -4.36 -10.78 8.49
N ILE A 357 -3.89 -11.93 8.98
CA ILE A 357 -4.74 -12.88 9.71
C ILE A 357 -5.13 -12.30 11.07
N SER A 358 -4.22 -11.58 11.74
CA SER A 358 -4.55 -10.84 12.95
C SER A 358 -5.68 -9.83 12.75
N MET A 359 -5.71 -9.15 11.59
CA MET A 359 -6.67 -8.09 11.28
C MET A 359 -8.04 -8.60 10.85
N TYR A 360 -8.10 -9.63 10.01
CA TYR A 360 -9.36 -10.06 9.37
C TYR A 360 -9.97 -11.29 10.02
N CYS A 361 -9.22 -11.98 10.88
CA CYS A 361 -9.72 -13.10 11.64
C CYS A 361 -9.91 -12.71 13.10
N ARG A 362 -10.49 -11.52 13.35
CA ARG A 362 -10.56 -10.94 14.70
C ARG A 362 -11.27 -11.86 15.68
N ALA A 363 -12.34 -12.53 15.25
CA ALA A 363 -13.04 -13.48 16.08
C ALA A 363 -12.24 -14.77 16.28
N SER A 364 -11.77 -15.38 15.18
CA SER A 364 -10.96 -16.60 15.22
C SER A 364 -9.62 -16.44 15.95
N CYS A 365 -9.03 -15.25 15.92
CA CYS A 365 -7.75 -14.92 16.55
C CYS A 365 -7.90 -14.30 17.94
N GLY A 366 -9.13 -14.11 18.45
CA GLY A 366 -9.37 -13.51 19.76
C GLY A 366 -9.02 -12.01 19.86
N ASN A 367 -8.90 -11.32 18.72
CA ASN A 367 -8.58 -9.88 18.65
C ASN A 367 -9.83 -8.99 18.75
N CYS A 368 -10.94 -9.50 19.30
CA CYS A 368 -12.20 -8.77 19.46
C CYS A 368 -12.23 -7.73 20.59
N GLN A 369 -11.11 -7.45 21.27
CA GLN A 369 -11.15 -6.58 22.44
C GLN A 369 -11.21 -5.09 22.09
N THR A 370 -12.28 -4.46 22.58
CA THR A 370 -12.58 -3.03 22.55
C THR A 370 -11.87 -2.32 23.71
N SER A 371 -11.05 -1.31 23.38
CA SER A 371 -10.75 -0.14 24.24
C SER A 371 -10.20 -0.31 25.67
N THR A 372 -9.72 -1.46 26.13
CA THR A 372 -8.95 -1.53 27.38
C THR A 372 -7.47 -1.79 27.11
N ARG A 373 -6.71 -0.70 27.26
CA ARG A 373 -5.25 -0.60 27.29
C ARG A 373 -4.63 -1.80 28.03
N PRO A 374 -3.88 -2.70 27.37
CA PRO A 374 -2.85 -3.42 28.07
C PRO A 374 -1.76 -2.39 28.39
N THR A 375 -1.45 -2.20 29.66
CA THR A 375 -0.15 -1.63 30.06
C THR A 375 0.95 -2.30 29.25
N PRO A 376 1.99 -1.57 28.80
CA PRO A 376 3.07 -2.16 28.00
C PRO A 376 3.84 -3.18 28.84
N VAL A 377 3.39 -4.43 28.81
CA VAL A 377 4.10 -5.57 29.39
C VAL A 377 5.18 -5.94 28.38
N CYS A 378 6.43 -5.86 28.82
CA CYS A 378 7.60 -6.36 28.10
C CYS A 378 7.44 -7.87 27.88
N LYS A 379 6.88 -8.26 26.73
CA LYS A 379 6.72 -9.66 26.33
C LYS A 379 7.16 -9.85 24.89
N ASP A 380 7.64 -11.05 24.61
CA ASP A 380 7.90 -11.46 23.24
C ASP A 380 6.58 -11.71 22.50
N ALA A 381 6.49 -11.18 21.28
CA ALA A 381 5.35 -11.34 20.38
C ALA A 381 5.50 -12.58 19.47
N SER A 382 6.62 -13.31 19.55
CA SER A 382 6.86 -14.55 18.80
C SER A 382 7.39 -15.68 19.69
N ASP A 383 6.87 -16.89 19.48
CA ASP A 383 7.37 -18.15 20.04
C ASP A 383 8.79 -18.51 19.54
N LYS A 384 9.18 -17.97 18.38
CA LYS A 384 10.50 -18.18 17.77
C LYS A 384 11.58 -17.29 18.35
N CYS A 385 11.27 -16.41 19.29
CA CYS A 385 12.23 -15.47 19.86
C CYS A 385 13.47 -16.17 20.45
N ALA A 386 13.30 -17.29 21.15
CA ALA A 386 14.41 -18.08 21.64
C ALA A 386 15.33 -18.58 20.50
N GLY A 387 14.74 -18.99 19.37
CA GLY A 387 15.47 -19.38 18.17
C GLY A 387 16.20 -18.21 17.50
N TYR A 388 15.53 -17.07 17.37
CA TYR A 388 16.12 -15.86 16.80
C TYR A 388 17.29 -15.33 17.62
N LYS A 389 17.20 -15.43 18.96
CA LYS A 389 18.32 -15.11 19.84
C LYS A 389 19.50 -16.07 19.65
N LYS A 390 19.25 -17.38 19.55
CA LYS A 390 20.28 -18.39 19.28
C LYS A 390 20.97 -18.17 17.93
N GLN A 391 20.23 -17.70 16.93
CA GLN A 391 20.72 -17.38 15.59
C GLN A 391 21.40 -15.99 15.50
N GLY A 392 21.54 -15.28 16.63
CA GLY A 392 22.20 -13.97 16.67
C GLY A 392 21.35 -12.81 16.17
N TYR A 393 20.09 -13.03 15.80
CA TYR A 393 19.22 -11.99 15.26
C TYR A 393 18.82 -10.92 16.28
N CYS A 394 19.09 -11.08 17.57
CA CYS A 394 18.94 -9.96 18.51
C CYS A 394 20.06 -8.91 18.36
N THR A 395 21.23 -9.32 17.86
CA THR A 395 22.47 -8.52 17.90
C THR A 395 22.98 -8.15 16.51
N ALA A 396 22.78 -9.01 15.50
CA ALA A 396 23.28 -8.83 14.13
C ALA A 396 22.36 -9.48 13.07
N GLY A 397 22.56 -9.14 11.79
CA GLY A 397 21.86 -9.76 10.66
C GLY A 397 20.54 -9.09 10.24
N ILE A 398 20.01 -9.57 9.12
CA ILE A 398 18.88 -8.99 8.34
C ILE A 398 17.56 -8.89 9.11
N TYR A 399 17.40 -9.71 10.15
CA TYR A 399 16.20 -9.75 10.99
C TYR A 399 16.34 -8.92 12.26
N LYS A 400 17.44 -8.20 12.49
CA LYS A 400 17.74 -7.57 13.79
C LYS A 400 16.68 -6.61 14.28
N THR A 401 16.24 -5.68 13.44
CA THR A 401 15.23 -4.69 13.83
C THR A 401 13.88 -5.34 14.06
N TYR A 402 13.50 -6.27 13.18
CA TYR A 402 12.27 -7.07 13.27
C TYR A 402 12.23 -7.94 14.54
N VAL A 403 13.31 -8.68 14.82
CA VAL A 403 13.44 -9.52 16.01
C VAL A 403 13.50 -8.66 17.26
N ARG A 404 14.12 -7.47 17.25
CA ARG A 404 14.11 -6.57 18.43
C ARG A 404 12.75 -5.93 18.71
N SER A 405 11.90 -5.76 17.69
CA SER A 405 10.52 -5.28 17.87
C SER A 405 9.53 -6.40 18.22
N MET A 406 9.74 -7.60 17.67
CA MET A 406 8.91 -8.78 17.92
C MET A 406 9.34 -9.57 19.16
N CYS A 407 10.60 -9.46 19.57
CA CYS A 407 11.19 -10.19 20.70
C CYS A 407 11.84 -9.23 21.71
N PRO A 408 11.12 -8.19 22.19
CA PRO A 408 11.75 -7.17 23.01
C PRO A 408 12.22 -7.68 24.37
N LEU A 409 11.57 -8.71 24.91
CA LEU A 409 11.97 -9.36 26.16
C LEU A 409 13.21 -10.24 25.92
N THR A 410 13.15 -11.12 24.92
CA THR A 410 14.26 -12.02 24.57
C THR A 410 15.52 -11.26 24.13
N CYS A 411 15.37 -10.16 23.39
CA CYS A 411 16.47 -9.32 22.94
C CYS A 411 16.85 -8.20 23.91
N LYS A 412 16.25 -8.16 25.11
CA LYS A 412 16.54 -7.19 26.17
C LYS A 412 16.45 -5.73 25.70
N THR A 413 15.44 -5.39 24.90
CA THR A 413 15.22 -4.02 24.39
C THR A 413 14.11 -3.26 25.12
N CYS A 414 13.48 -3.88 26.13
CA CYS A 414 12.34 -3.32 26.84
C CYS A 414 12.59 -1.95 27.50
N ASP A 415 13.80 -1.67 28.00
CA ASP A 415 14.12 -0.39 28.66
C ASP A 415 14.20 0.81 27.68
N LYS A 416 14.30 0.55 26.37
CA LYS A 416 14.30 1.62 25.35
C LYS A 416 12.88 2.04 24.93
N GLN A 417 11.88 1.22 25.21
CA GLN A 417 10.46 1.53 24.94
C GLN A 417 9.79 2.26 26.12
N ALA A 418 10.23 2.00 27.35
CA ALA A 418 9.73 2.67 28.55
C ALA A 418 10.31 4.08 28.78
N LYS A 419 11.44 4.42 28.15
CA LYS A 419 12.14 5.70 28.34
C LYS A 419 11.71 6.85 27.42
N SER A 420 10.80 6.63 26.45
CA SER A 420 10.09 7.75 25.82
C SER A 420 8.99 8.23 26.75
N LYS A 421 9.37 8.84 27.88
CA LYS A 421 8.45 9.66 28.67
C LYS A 421 7.95 10.78 27.74
N PRO A 422 6.64 11.04 27.67
CA PRO A 422 6.15 12.26 27.05
C PRO A 422 6.74 13.44 27.82
N ARG A 423 7.57 14.27 27.18
CA ARG A 423 7.90 15.58 27.73
C ARG A 423 6.71 16.48 27.41
N PHE A 424 5.65 16.32 28.20
CA PHE A 424 4.62 17.34 28.39
C PHE A 424 4.86 17.88 29.80
N GLU A 425 5.36 19.11 29.88
CA GLU A 425 5.03 20.12 30.90
C GLU A 425 5.77 21.42 30.54
N SER A 426 4.99 22.51 30.63
CA SER A 426 5.16 23.91 30.19
C SER A 426 5.31 24.17 28.69
#